data_AF-A0A947W7X8-F1
#
_entry.id   AF-A0A947W7X8-F1
#
_cell.length_a   1.000
_cell.length_b   1.000
_cell.length_c   1.000
_cell.angle_alpha   90.00
_cell.angle_beta   90.00
_cell.angle_gamma   90.00
#
_symmetry.space_group_name_H-M   'P 1'
#
loop_
_entity.id
_entity.type
_entity.pdbx_description
1 polymer ?
#
loop_
_entity_poly.entity_id
_entity_poly.type
_entity_poly.pdbx_seq_one_letter_code
_entity_poly.pdbx_strand_id
1 'polypeptide(L)'
;MKLKHAIGKSTLKEGFTIPKEFWLWVDAPEKGEKKTIALVFNDNQTKVTLRRLDNEYGHVQIKYYNQAGQVFKDWLNHIFKATLDKLCGEYFELEKLGQDQYKITPFPVCADLTPRLTTSQWLFHNVSEDQFEKETNLREISAVIRGVEITKNEGQSYYNKEFHLNFKAWGWETEKLVTPELGLKCDFIKDKTFVEVEFGNARSYYQDYIKFLIAYHNNLANIGVLIVPSASFAKQLCDVGRSRAIEKGKKYYSGMIDFEKVKREYKYVASFLNIPVTVIGVNYQ
;
A
#
# COMPACT_ATOMS: atom_id res chain seq x y z
N MET A 1 3.51 15.44 11.49
CA MET A 1 2.38 14.85 10.74
C MET A 1 2.71 14.93 9.26
N LYS A 2 2.41 13.88 8.49
CA LYS A 2 2.63 13.83 7.04
C LYS A 2 1.35 13.39 6.35
N LEU A 3 1.02 13.99 5.22
CA LEU A 3 -0.08 13.57 4.36
C LEU A 3 0.49 12.76 3.19
N LYS A 4 0.05 11.51 3.02
CA LYS A 4 0.33 10.72 1.81
C LYS A 4 -0.83 10.93 0.83
N HIS A 5 -0.53 11.44 -0.36
CA HIS A 5 -1.54 11.75 -1.38
C HIS A 5 -1.35 10.90 -2.62
N ALA A 6 -2.40 10.19 -3.04
CA ALA A 6 -2.36 9.36 -4.24
C ALA A 6 -2.33 10.21 -5.53
N ILE A 7 -1.45 9.87 -6.46
CA ILE A 7 -1.34 10.57 -7.73
C ILE A 7 -2.44 10.10 -8.68
N GLY A 8 -3.39 10.99 -8.99
CA GLY A 8 -4.42 10.77 -10.00
C GLY A 8 -4.25 11.68 -11.21
N LYS A 9 -5.11 11.49 -12.23
CA LYS A 9 -5.16 12.36 -13.42
C LYS A 9 -5.33 13.85 -13.07
N SER A 10 -6.13 14.15 -12.04
CA SER A 10 -6.32 15.53 -11.56
C SER A 10 -5.06 16.08 -10.89
N THR A 11 -4.36 15.26 -10.08
CA THR A 11 -3.06 15.60 -9.50
C THR A 11 -2.06 16.00 -10.59
N LEU A 12 -1.95 15.26 -11.67
CA LEU A 12 -0.97 15.60 -12.71
C LEU A 12 -1.33 16.84 -13.54
N LYS A 13 -2.60 17.26 -13.54
CA LYS A 13 -3.11 18.31 -14.41
C LYS A 13 -3.36 19.64 -13.70
N GLU A 14 -4.00 19.61 -12.54
CA GLU A 14 -4.67 20.78 -11.96
C GLU A 14 -4.32 21.04 -10.48
N GLY A 15 -4.20 19.99 -9.70
CA GLY A 15 -4.15 20.10 -8.25
C GLY A 15 -4.59 18.83 -7.52
N PHE A 16 -4.59 18.89 -6.20
CA PHE A 16 -5.05 17.81 -5.35
C PHE A 16 -5.85 18.31 -4.15
N THR A 17 -6.69 17.44 -3.60
CA THR A 17 -7.56 17.72 -2.46
C THR A 17 -6.86 17.34 -1.15
N ILE A 18 -7.08 18.12 -0.09
CA ILE A 18 -6.63 17.83 1.26
C ILE A 18 -7.78 17.17 2.03
N PRO A 19 -7.59 15.96 2.58
CA PRO A 19 -8.59 15.30 3.41
C PRO A 19 -8.95 16.13 4.64
N LYS A 20 -10.19 15.97 5.15
CA LYS A 20 -10.77 16.84 6.18
C LYS A 20 -9.98 16.83 7.49
N GLU A 21 -9.46 15.67 7.86
CA GLU A 21 -8.61 15.44 9.02
C GLU A 21 -7.27 16.20 8.96
N PHE A 22 -6.85 16.67 7.79
CA PHE A 22 -5.64 17.48 7.60
C PHE A 22 -5.92 18.99 7.48
N TRP A 23 -7.18 19.44 7.55
CA TRP A 23 -7.53 20.86 7.34
C TRP A 23 -6.90 21.79 8.38
N LEU A 24 -6.94 21.42 9.66
CA LEU A 24 -6.27 22.19 10.71
C LEU A 24 -4.75 22.19 10.50
N TRP A 25 -4.18 21.07 10.05
CA TRP A 25 -2.75 20.96 9.82
C TRP A 25 -2.26 21.87 8.68
N VAL A 26 -3.05 22.07 7.62
CA VAL A 26 -2.70 22.99 6.52
C VAL A 26 -3.11 24.45 6.75
N ASP A 27 -3.67 24.75 7.93
CA ASP A 27 -4.33 26.03 8.23
C ASP A 27 -5.31 26.40 7.11
N ALA A 28 -6.27 25.51 6.83
CA ALA A 28 -7.20 25.64 5.72
C ALA A 28 -7.93 26.99 5.74
N PRO A 29 -8.02 27.70 4.60
CA PRO A 29 -8.70 28.99 4.53
C PRO A 29 -10.22 28.83 4.74
N GLU A 30 -10.90 29.94 5.03
CA GLU A 30 -12.35 29.93 5.14
C GLU A 30 -13.01 29.62 3.80
N LYS A 31 -14.30 29.24 3.85
CA LYS A 31 -15.04 28.86 2.65
C LYS A 31 -15.04 30.00 1.63
N GLY A 32 -14.65 29.70 0.39
CA GLY A 32 -14.52 30.68 -0.69
C GLY A 32 -13.19 31.43 -0.71
N GLU A 33 -12.38 31.32 0.34
CA GLU A 33 -11.09 31.97 0.42
C GLU A 33 -9.95 31.14 -0.18
N LYS A 34 -8.85 31.84 -0.45
CA LYS A 34 -7.60 31.28 -0.97
C LYS A 34 -6.41 31.96 -0.32
N LYS A 35 -5.33 31.21 -0.13
CA LYS A 35 -4.02 31.73 0.26
C LYS A 35 -2.92 31.12 -0.58
N THR A 36 -1.77 31.78 -0.56
CA THR A 36 -0.56 31.31 -1.25
C THR A 36 0.27 30.49 -0.28
N ILE A 37 0.69 29.31 -0.71
CA ILE A 37 1.63 28.46 0.02
C ILE A 37 2.83 28.14 -0.86
N ALA A 38 3.94 27.73 -0.25
CA ALA A 38 5.13 27.26 -0.93
C ALA A 38 5.21 25.73 -0.90
N LEU A 39 5.47 25.12 -2.06
CA LEU A 39 5.86 23.72 -2.18
C LEU A 39 7.36 23.64 -2.45
N VAL A 40 8.07 22.85 -1.65
CA VAL A 40 9.50 22.55 -1.77
C VAL A 40 9.65 21.11 -2.21
N PHE A 41 10.38 20.84 -3.29
CA PHE A 41 10.54 19.50 -3.85
C PHE A 41 11.91 19.39 -4.53
N ASN A 42 12.65 18.32 -4.24
CA ASN A 42 14.08 18.23 -4.54
C ASN A 42 14.80 19.52 -4.06
N ASP A 43 15.44 20.25 -4.98
CA ASP A 43 16.11 21.53 -4.73
C ASP A 43 15.32 22.74 -5.29
N ASN A 44 14.06 22.53 -5.66
CA ASN A 44 13.18 23.56 -6.22
C ASN A 44 12.11 24.00 -5.22
N GLN A 45 11.58 25.20 -5.42
CA GLN A 45 10.43 25.72 -4.71
C GLN A 45 9.48 26.43 -5.68
N THR A 46 8.17 26.28 -5.46
CA THR A 46 7.17 27.08 -6.16
C THR A 46 6.07 27.58 -5.23
N LYS A 47 5.40 28.67 -5.64
CA LYS A 47 4.22 29.22 -4.97
C LYS A 47 2.95 28.70 -5.64
N VAL A 48 2.06 28.10 -4.85
CA VAL A 48 0.80 27.51 -5.30
C VAL A 48 -0.36 28.08 -4.48
N THR A 49 -1.59 27.81 -4.93
CA THR A 49 -2.79 28.28 -4.24
C THR A 49 -3.39 27.17 -3.39
N LEU A 50 -3.50 27.39 -2.08
CA LEU A 50 -4.39 26.62 -1.21
C LEU A 50 -5.74 27.33 -1.16
N ARG A 51 -6.83 26.63 -1.46
CA ARG A 51 -8.18 27.22 -1.46
C ARG A 51 -9.20 26.29 -0.85
N ARG A 52 -10.27 26.86 -0.29
CA ARG A 52 -11.45 26.11 0.12
C ARG A 52 -12.60 26.45 -0.81
N LEU A 53 -13.14 25.44 -1.49
CA LEU A 53 -14.20 25.65 -2.48
C LEU A 53 -15.46 26.20 -1.82
N ASP A 54 -16.11 27.14 -2.50
CA ASP A 54 -17.44 27.60 -2.12
C ASP A 54 -18.53 26.67 -2.69
N ASN A 55 -18.53 25.44 -2.20
CA ASN A 55 -19.56 24.45 -2.52
C ASN A 55 -20.08 23.80 -1.22
N GLU A 56 -21.11 22.97 -1.32
CA GLU A 56 -21.73 22.29 -0.16
C GLU A 56 -20.69 21.55 0.70
N TYR A 57 -19.73 20.88 0.04
CA TYR A 57 -18.71 20.06 0.69
C TYR A 57 -17.51 20.83 1.23
N GLY A 58 -17.29 22.07 0.77
CA GLY A 58 -16.20 22.93 1.21
C GLY A 58 -14.81 22.33 1.05
N HIS A 59 -14.54 21.58 -0.02
CA HIS A 59 -13.28 20.86 -0.20
C HIS A 59 -12.07 21.81 -0.21
N VAL A 60 -11.00 21.41 0.48
CA VAL A 60 -9.72 22.12 0.48
C VAL A 60 -8.83 21.54 -0.63
N GLN A 61 -8.25 22.40 -1.46
CA GLN A 61 -7.44 22.02 -2.61
C GLN A 61 -6.15 22.82 -2.71
N ILE A 62 -5.07 22.16 -3.10
CA ILE A 62 -3.83 22.79 -3.58
C ILE A 62 -3.85 22.80 -5.11
N LYS A 63 -3.76 24.00 -5.71
CA LYS A 63 -3.77 24.21 -7.16
C LYS A 63 -2.50 24.88 -7.67
N TYR A 64 -1.97 24.38 -8.79
CA TYR A 64 -0.71 24.82 -9.41
C TYR A 64 -0.79 24.92 -10.94
N TYR A 65 -1.98 25.20 -11.48
CA TYR A 65 -2.17 25.43 -12.91
C TYR A 65 -1.73 26.84 -13.39
N ASN A 66 -1.22 27.68 -12.50
CA ASN A 66 -0.68 28.99 -12.85
C ASN A 66 0.76 28.86 -13.37
N GLN A 67 1.29 29.92 -13.97
CA GLN A 67 2.65 29.93 -14.54
C GLN A 67 3.73 29.60 -13.49
N ALA A 68 3.55 30.04 -12.23
CA ALA A 68 4.47 29.72 -11.15
C ALA A 68 4.52 28.21 -10.84
N GLY A 69 3.35 27.55 -10.83
CA GLY A 69 3.20 26.13 -10.56
C GLY A 69 3.66 25.20 -11.68
N GLN A 70 3.98 25.74 -12.87
CA GLN A 70 4.39 24.95 -14.03
C GLN A 70 5.63 24.09 -13.73
N VAL A 71 6.63 24.62 -13.03
CA VAL A 71 7.85 23.87 -12.64
C VAL A 71 7.49 22.64 -11.78
N PHE A 72 6.55 22.79 -10.86
CA PHE A 72 6.08 21.68 -10.03
C PHE A 72 5.26 20.67 -10.84
N LYS A 73 4.43 21.14 -11.77
CA LYS A 73 3.70 20.26 -12.69
C LYS A 73 4.64 19.46 -13.59
N ASP A 74 5.69 20.08 -14.11
CA ASP A 74 6.69 19.41 -14.94
C ASP A 74 7.45 18.37 -14.12
N TRP A 75 7.84 18.72 -12.89
CA TRP A 75 8.41 17.77 -11.93
C TRP A 75 7.47 16.60 -11.64
N LEU A 76 6.18 16.86 -11.37
CA LEU A 76 5.19 15.81 -11.17
C LEU A 76 5.10 14.87 -12.38
N ASN A 77 5.01 15.41 -13.60
CA ASN A 77 4.90 14.58 -14.80
C ASN A 77 6.21 13.85 -15.17
N HIS A 78 7.36 14.37 -14.73
CA HIS A 78 8.65 13.73 -14.87
C HIS A 78 8.79 12.53 -13.93
N ILE A 79 8.48 12.72 -12.64
CA ILE A 79 8.58 11.68 -11.61
C ILE A 79 7.43 10.66 -11.75
N PHE A 80 6.21 11.15 -11.92
CA PHE A 80 4.99 10.37 -11.91
C PHE A 80 4.38 10.31 -13.31
N LYS A 81 4.69 9.25 -14.06
CA LYS A 81 4.04 9.00 -15.36
C LYS A 81 2.65 8.38 -15.16
N ALA A 82 1.60 9.02 -15.62
CA ALA A 82 0.27 8.40 -15.72
C ALA A 82 0.24 7.29 -16.77
N THR A 83 0.77 6.11 -16.47
CA THR A 83 0.67 4.94 -17.36
C THR A 83 0.85 3.64 -16.61
N LEU A 84 -0.19 2.81 -16.68
CA LEU A 84 -0.34 1.35 -16.64
C LEU A 84 0.76 0.37 -16.18
N ASP A 85 2.05 0.67 -16.02
CA ASP A 85 2.98 -0.39 -15.56
C ASP A 85 4.34 -0.01 -14.93
N LYS A 86 4.82 1.24 -14.90
CA LYS A 86 6.14 1.54 -14.30
C LYS A 86 6.19 2.92 -13.63
N LEU A 87 5.63 3.01 -12.42
CA LEU A 87 5.66 4.21 -11.58
C LEU A 87 6.64 4.06 -10.42
N CYS A 88 7.58 5.00 -10.32
CA CYS A 88 8.17 5.38 -9.04
C CYS A 88 7.21 6.37 -8.35
N GLY A 89 6.72 5.98 -7.16
CA GLY A 89 5.81 6.78 -6.34
C GLY A 89 4.37 6.90 -6.87
N GLU A 90 3.48 5.99 -6.52
CA GLU A 90 2.02 6.22 -6.75
C GLU A 90 1.46 7.30 -5.82
N TYR A 91 2.28 7.78 -4.87
CA TYR A 91 1.93 8.79 -3.89
C TYR A 91 3.06 9.83 -3.79
N PHE A 92 2.74 10.99 -3.21
CA PHE A 92 3.77 11.81 -2.58
C PHE A 92 3.44 12.00 -1.10
N GLU A 93 4.47 12.21 -0.29
CA GLU A 93 4.34 12.72 1.07
C GLU A 93 4.41 14.24 1.05
N LEU A 94 3.44 14.88 1.71
CA LEU A 94 3.43 16.29 2.04
C LEU A 94 3.79 16.45 3.52
N GLU A 95 4.86 17.16 3.81
CA GLU A 95 5.38 17.45 5.14
C GLU A 95 5.42 18.96 5.37
N LYS A 96 4.91 19.44 6.51
CA LYS A 96 4.90 20.87 6.84
C LYS A 96 6.27 21.27 7.38
N LEU A 97 6.95 22.18 6.68
CA LEU A 97 8.25 22.72 7.09
C LEU A 97 8.12 23.96 7.96
N GLY A 98 7.03 24.72 7.78
CA GLY A 98 6.76 25.96 8.50
C GLY A 98 5.37 26.49 8.18
N GLN A 99 5.11 27.75 8.54
CA GLN A 99 3.88 28.43 8.16
C GLN A 99 3.81 28.53 6.62
N ASP A 100 2.76 27.96 6.04
CA ASP A 100 2.51 27.99 4.59
C ASP A 100 3.64 27.41 3.71
N GLN A 101 4.53 26.58 4.27
CA GLN A 101 5.60 25.91 3.52
C GLN A 101 5.55 24.41 3.72
N TYR A 102 5.53 23.66 2.61
CA TYR A 102 5.38 22.22 2.62
C TYR A 102 6.42 21.56 1.70
N LYS A 103 7.12 20.55 2.22
CA LYS A 103 7.97 19.66 1.46
C LYS A 103 7.13 18.58 0.79
N ILE A 104 7.38 18.33 -0.49
CA ILE A 104 6.83 17.22 -1.24
C ILE A 104 7.97 16.25 -1.56
N THR A 105 7.76 14.99 -1.26
CA THR A 105 8.71 13.91 -1.56
C THR A 105 7.96 12.76 -2.23
N PRO A 106 8.45 12.20 -3.35
CA PRO A 106 7.85 11.01 -3.95
C PRO A 106 7.80 9.86 -2.96
N PHE A 107 6.71 9.09 -2.99
CA PHE A 107 6.49 8.02 -2.03
C PHE A 107 5.77 6.80 -2.65
N PRO A 108 6.31 5.58 -2.53
CA PRO A 108 7.59 5.27 -1.91
C PRO A 108 8.75 5.88 -2.72
N VAL A 109 9.84 6.24 -2.04
CA VAL A 109 11.06 6.70 -2.71
C VAL A 109 11.66 5.49 -3.42
N CYS A 110 11.47 5.40 -4.73
CA CYS A 110 12.01 4.31 -5.54
C CYS A 110 13.11 4.88 -6.44
N ALA A 111 14.30 4.26 -6.39
CA ALA A 111 15.30 4.45 -7.43
C ALA A 111 14.88 3.63 -8.66
N ASP A 112 14.88 4.24 -9.85
CA ASP A 112 14.36 3.70 -11.12
C ASP A 112 15.04 2.39 -11.61
N LEU A 113 16.01 1.84 -10.87
CA LEU A 113 16.89 0.75 -11.34
C LEU A 113 16.75 -0.57 -10.57
N THR A 114 16.04 -0.62 -9.44
CA THR A 114 15.90 -1.86 -8.66
C THR A 114 14.61 -2.61 -9.02
N PRO A 115 14.68 -3.90 -9.44
CA PRO A 115 13.49 -4.73 -9.62
C PRO A 115 12.70 -4.81 -8.32
N ARG A 116 11.37 -4.71 -8.40
CA ARG A 116 10.46 -4.66 -7.25
C ARG A 116 9.31 -5.64 -7.40
N LEU A 117 8.72 -6.02 -6.26
CA LEU A 117 7.50 -6.81 -6.28
C LEU A 117 6.36 -5.99 -6.87
N THR A 118 5.48 -6.66 -7.59
CA THR A 118 4.28 -6.07 -8.17
C THR A 118 3.09 -6.98 -7.90
N THR A 119 1.91 -6.36 -7.83
CA THR A 119 0.65 -7.09 -7.81
C THR A 119 0.41 -7.67 -9.20
N SER A 120 0.36 -9.00 -9.29
CA SER A 120 0.18 -9.70 -10.57
C SER A 120 -1.23 -10.22 -10.78
N GLN A 121 -1.91 -10.60 -9.69
CA GLN A 121 -3.23 -11.22 -9.73
C GLN A 121 -4.04 -10.84 -8.49
N TRP A 122 -5.37 -10.82 -8.66
CA TRP A 122 -6.33 -10.52 -7.61
C TRP A 122 -7.42 -11.58 -7.57
N LEU A 123 -7.90 -11.87 -6.37
CA LEU A 123 -9.13 -12.63 -6.13
C LEU A 123 -9.92 -11.88 -5.07
N PHE A 124 -11.17 -11.55 -5.39
CA PHE A 124 -12.07 -10.80 -4.50
C PHE A 124 -13.24 -11.69 -4.06
N HIS A 125 -13.64 -11.54 -2.79
CA HIS A 125 -14.75 -12.27 -2.19
C HIS A 125 -15.55 -11.37 -1.27
N ASN A 126 -16.87 -11.33 -1.46
CA ASN A 126 -17.79 -10.44 -0.74
C ASN A 126 -17.34 -8.96 -0.74
N VAL A 127 -16.53 -8.58 -1.72
CA VAL A 127 -16.07 -7.23 -2.03
C VAL A 127 -15.83 -7.16 -3.54
N SER A 128 -16.13 -6.02 -4.15
CA SER A 128 -15.80 -5.75 -5.56
C SER A 128 -14.49 -4.99 -5.68
N GLU A 129 -13.86 -5.09 -6.85
CA GLU A 129 -12.67 -4.29 -7.19
C GLU A 129 -12.94 -2.78 -7.01
N ASP A 130 -14.09 -2.29 -7.49
CA ASP A 130 -14.51 -0.89 -7.31
C ASP A 130 -14.62 -0.46 -5.84
N GLN A 131 -15.05 -1.36 -4.96
CA GLN A 131 -15.09 -1.08 -3.52
C GLN A 131 -13.67 -1.04 -2.94
N PHE A 132 -12.82 -1.98 -3.35
CA PHE A 132 -11.41 -2.02 -2.94
C PHE A 132 -10.68 -0.72 -3.35
N GLU A 133 -10.90 -0.23 -4.57
CA GLU A 133 -10.27 0.98 -5.09
C GLU A 133 -10.76 2.29 -4.44
N LYS A 134 -11.90 2.28 -3.74
CA LYS A 134 -12.44 3.47 -3.06
C LYS A 134 -11.86 3.64 -1.66
N GLU A 135 -11.43 2.56 -1.03
CA GLU A 135 -10.89 2.58 0.33
C GLU A 135 -9.40 2.96 0.34
N THR A 136 -9.08 4.07 0.99
CA THR A 136 -7.72 4.65 0.97
C THR A 136 -6.66 3.65 1.44
N ASN A 137 -6.89 2.97 2.57
CA ASN A 137 -5.97 1.97 3.12
C ASN A 137 -5.78 0.77 2.18
N LEU A 138 -6.83 0.30 1.50
CA LEU A 138 -6.71 -0.81 0.54
C LEU A 138 -5.84 -0.42 -0.67
N ARG A 139 -5.97 0.81 -1.17
CA ARG A 139 -5.12 1.32 -2.25
C ARG A 139 -3.64 1.47 -1.87
N GLU A 140 -3.32 1.66 -0.59
CA GLU A 140 -1.93 1.75 -0.13
C GLU A 140 -1.19 0.41 -0.29
N ILE A 141 -1.91 -0.72 -0.22
CA ILE A 141 -1.31 -2.07 -0.22
C ILE A 141 -0.48 -2.31 -1.48
N SER A 142 -0.98 -1.91 -2.66
CA SER A 142 -0.22 -2.03 -3.91
C SER A 142 1.09 -1.24 -3.88
N ALA A 143 1.07 -0.04 -3.29
CA ALA A 143 2.27 0.79 -3.14
C ALA A 143 3.24 0.23 -2.08
N VAL A 144 2.72 -0.38 -1.01
CA VAL A 144 3.52 -1.13 -0.02
C VAL A 144 4.24 -2.29 -0.70
N ILE A 145 3.53 -3.09 -1.52
CA ILE A 145 4.11 -4.21 -2.28
C ILE A 145 5.22 -3.72 -3.21
N ARG A 146 4.99 -2.64 -3.96
CA ARG A 146 6.03 -2.03 -4.83
C ARG A 146 7.23 -1.49 -4.04
N GLY A 147 7.07 -1.16 -2.76
CA GLY A 147 8.16 -0.76 -1.89
C GLY A 147 9.20 -1.87 -1.63
N VAL A 148 8.83 -3.14 -1.85
CA VAL A 148 9.70 -4.30 -1.61
C VAL A 148 10.62 -4.57 -2.80
N GLU A 149 11.93 -4.43 -2.58
CA GLU A 149 12.95 -4.73 -3.58
C GLU A 149 13.17 -6.24 -3.74
N ILE A 150 13.46 -6.66 -4.97
CA ILE A 150 13.75 -8.06 -5.27
C ILE A 150 15.23 -8.31 -5.17
N THR A 151 15.57 -9.26 -4.31
CA THR A 151 16.94 -9.78 -4.19
C THR A 151 16.93 -11.26 -4.53
N LYS A 152 17.57 -11.64 -5.65
CA LYS A 152 17.47 -12.98 -6.24
C LYS A 152 17.84 -14.13 -5.30
N ASN A 153 18.80 -13.90 -4.39
CA ASN A 153 19.34 -14.91 -3.48
C ASN A 153 18.68 -14.89 -2.10
N GLU A 154 17.64 -14.08 -1.92
CA GLU A 154 16.93 -13.96 -0.67
C GLU A 154 15.67 -14.83 -0.62
N GLY A 155 15.35 -15.27 0.60
CA GLY A 155 14.23 -16.17 0.86
C GLY A 155 13.13 -15.51 1.69
N GLN A 156 12.15 -16.31 2.08
CA GLN A 156 10.96 -15.89 2.85
C GLN A 156 11.26 -14.85 3.96
N SER A 157 12.23 -15.12 4.84
CA SER A 157 12.51 -14.24 5.99
C SER A 157 12.94 -12.81 5.59
N TYR A 158 13.64 -12.66 4.47
CA TYR A 158 14.01 -11.34 3.95
C TYR A 158 12.77 -10.59 3.49
N TYR A 159 11.94 -11.22 2.66
CA TYR A 159 10.75 -10.55 2.14
C TYR A 159 9.73 -10.22 3.24
N ASN A 160 9.53 -11.11 4.23
CA ASN A 160 8.68 -10.82 5.39
C ASN A 160 9.19 -9.59 6.17
N LYS A 161 10.52 -9.45 6.32
CA LYS A 161 11.13 -8.26 6.94
C LYS A 161 10.90 -7.00 6.09
N GLU A 162 11.10 -7.08 4.78
CA GLU A 162 10.87 -5.94 3.87
C GLU A 162 9.39 -5.50 3.88
N PHE A 163 8.44 -6.44 3.88
CA PHE A 163 7.03 -6.13 4.07
C PHE A 163 6.78 -5.44 5.41
N HIS A 164 7.34 -5.94 6.50
CA HIS A 164 7.20 -5.32 7.81
C HIS A 164 7.69 -3.86 7.83
N LEU A 165 8.88 -3.60 7.26
CA LEU A 165 9.43 -2.25 7.17
C LEU A 165 8.55 -1.33 6.31
N ASN A 166 8.08 -1.82 5.16
CA ASN A 166 7.23 -1.04 4.27
C ASN A 166 5.87 -0.75 4.92
N PHE A 167 5.11 -1.74 5.40
CA PHE A 167 3.83 -1.52 6.08
C PHE A 167 3.95 -0.52 7.24
N LYS A 168 5.01 -0.65 8.06
CA LYS A 168 5.28 0.29 9.15
C LYS A 168 5.52 1.72 8.64
N ALA A 169 6.25 1.91 7.54
CA ALA A 169 6.46 3.23 6.92
C ALA A 169 5.14 3.85 6.38
N TRP A 170 4.18 3.02 6.02
CA TRP A 170 2.82 3.41 5.63
C TRP A 170 1.87 3.62 6.83
N GLY A 171 2.38 3.49 8.06
CA GLY A 171 1.62 3.74 9.29
C GLY A 171 0.68 2.61 9.68
N TRP A 172 0.92 1.40 9.19
CA TRP A 172 0.18 0.21 9.63
C TRP A 172 0.69 -0.25 10.99
N GLU A 173 -0.23 -0.65 11.86
CA GLU A 173 0.12 -1.33 13.11
C GLU A 173 0.63 -2.74 12.76
N THR A 174 1.76 -3.14 13.34
CA THR A 174 2.41 -4.43 13.05
C THR A 174 2.31 -5.37 14.25
N GLU A 175 2.16 -6.67 14.00
CA GLU A 175 2.11 -7.74 15.01
C GLU A 175 1.07 -7.52 16.14
N LYS A 176 -0.05 -6.86 15.85
CA LYS A 176 -1.07 -6.54 16.85
C LYS A 176 -1.74 -7.83 17.34
N LEU A 177 -1.88 -7.95 18.67
CA LEU A 177 -2.70 -9.01 19.28
C LEU A 177 -4.17 -8.71 19.00
N VAL A 178 -4.80 -9.58 18.23
CA VAL A 178 -6.21 -9.49 17.80
C VAL A 178 -7.09 -10.19 18.85
N THR A 179 -6.59 -11.27 19.43
CA THR A 179 -7.29 -11.98 20.51
C THR A 179 -6.26 -12.40 21.55
N PRO A 180 -6.03 -11.58 22.60
CA PRO A 180 -5.04 -11.85 23.63
C PRO A 180 -5.18 -13.23 24.27
N GLU A 181 -6.41 -13.71 24.45
CA GLU A 181 -6.74 -15.00 25.06
C GLU A 181 -6.27 -16.18 24.20
N LEU A 182 -6.25 -16.00 22.88
CA LEU A 182 -5.79 -17.01 21.92
C LEU A 182 -4.34 -16.78 21.47
N GLY A 183 -3.70 -15.69 21.92
CA GLY A 183 -2.38 -15.27 21.44
C GLY A 183 -2.36 -14.97 19.94
N LEU A 184 -3.52 -14.70 19.32
CA LEU A 184 -3.65 -14.55 17.88
C LEU A 184 -3.17 -13.16 17.46
N LYS A 185 -2.16 -13.13 16.59
CA LYS A 185 -1.57 -11.90 16.03
C LYS A 185 -1.97 -11.75 14.56
N CYS A 186 -2.15 -10.50 14.14
CA CYS A 186 -2.14 -10.13 12.72
C CYS A 186 -0.74 -9.68 12.32
N ASP A 187 -0.32 -9.92 11.08
CA ASP A 187 0.88 -9.27 10.57
C ASP A 187 0.70 -7.75 10.55
N PHE A 188 -0.39 -7.27 9.92
CA PHE A 188 -0.66 -5.83 9.78
C PHE A 188 -2.14 -5.47 9.93
N ILE A 189 -2.44 -4.30 10.51
CA ILE A 189 -3.80 -3.76 10.58
C ILE A 189 -3.83 -2.23 10.49
N LYS A 190 -4.81 -1.70 9.76
CA LYS A 190 -5.09 -0.26 9.65
C LYS A 190 -6.55 -0.04 9.25
N ASP A 191 -7.27 0.77 10.02
CA ASP A 191 -8.68 1.14 9.76
C ASP A 191 -9.58 -0.07 9.46
N LYS A 192 -9.50 -1.09 10.32
CA LYS A 192 -10.21 -2.38 10.18
C LYS A 192 -9.92 -3.17 8.90
N THR A 193 -8.84 -2.84 8.18
CA THR A 193 -8.25 -3.74 7.18
C THR A 193 -7.18 -4.57 7.83
N PHE A 194 -7.33 -5.89 7.77
CA PHE A 194 -6.39 -6.87 8.29
C PHE A 194 -5.61 -7.47 7.14
N VAL A 195 -4.28 -7.44 7.20
CA VAL A 195 -3.41 -8.01 6.15
C VAL A 195 -2.52 -9.09 6.73
N GLU A 196 -2.41 -10.22 6.02
CA GLU A 196 -1.40 -11.28 6.24
C GLU A 196 -0.51 -11.42 5.02
N VAL A 197 0.79 -11.61 5.24
CA VAL A 197 1.77 -11.92 4.18
C VAL A 197 2.28 -13.34 4.38
N GLU A 198 1.74 -14.27 3.59
CA GLU A 198 2.00 -15.70 3.78
C GLU A 198 2.88 -16.26 2.66
N PHE A 199 4.18 -16.33 2.93
CA PHE A 199 5.23 -16.86 2.02
C PHE A 199 5.80 -18.19 2.55
N GLY A 200 5.08 -18.87 3.43
CA GLY A 200 5.47 -20.09 4.11
C GLY A 200 4.73 -21.30 3.56
N ASN A 201 4.40 -22.24 4.45
CA ASN A 201 3.89 -23.54 4.07
C ASN A 201 2.53 -23.44 3.38
N ALA A 202 2.31 -24.29 2.37
CA ALA A 202 1.07 -24.40 1.62
C ALA A 202 -0.21 -24.64 2.46
N ARG A 203 -0.09 -24.98 3.75
CA ARG A 203 -1.21 -25.15 4.70
C ARG A 203 -1.50 -23.92 5.56
N SER A 204 -0.56 -22.99 5.67
CA SER A 204 -0.66 -21.87 6.63
C SER A 204 -1.82 -20.93 6.34
N TYR A 205 -2.16 -20.70 5.07
CA TYR A 205 -3.22 -19.75 4.71
C TYR A 205 -4.64 -20.14 5.15
N TYR A 206 -4.90 -21.43 5.39
CA TYR A 206 -6.17 -21.82 6.03
C TYR A 206 -6.28 -21.23 7.43
N GLN A 207 -5.16 -21.11 8.15
CA GLN A 207 -5.12 -20.46 9.45
C GLN A 207 -5.40 -18.96 9.31
N ASP A 208 -4.85 -18.30 8.28
CA ASP A 208 -5.09 -16.89 8.02
C ASP A 208 -6.56 -16.59 7.74
N TYR A 209 -7.27 -17.47 7.02
CA TYR A 209 -8.72 -17.37 6.87
C TYR A 209 -9.47 -17.46 8.21
N ILE A 210 -9.05 -18.37 9.11
CA ILE A 210 -9.63 -18.45 10.45
C ILE A 210 -9.32 -17.17 11.26
N LYS A 211 -8.10 -16.62 11.14
CA LYS A 211 -7.74 -15.35 11.79
C LYS A 211 -8.64 -14.21 11.30
N PHE A 212 -8.89 -14.11 10.00
CA PHE A 212 -9.80 -13.12 9.43
C PHE A 212 -11.22 -13.27 10.00
N LEU A 213 -11.75 -14.50 10.04
CA LEU A 213 -13.08 -14.76 10.61
C LEU A 213 -13.15 -14.35 12.08
N ILE A 214 -12.15 -14.71 12.89
CA ILE A 214 -12.09 -14.32 14.31
C ILE A 214 -12.04 -12.79 14.44
N ALA A 215 -11.21 -12.11 13.66
CA ALA A 215 -11.11 -10.65 13.68
C ALA A 215 -12.43 -9.98 13.27
N TYR A 216 -13.13 -10.53 12.28
CA TYR A 216 -14.42 -10.03 11.81
C TYR A 216 -15.51 -10.22 12.87
N HIS A 217 -15.62 -11.41 13.45
CA HIS A 217 -16.58 -11.70 14.51
C HIS A 217 -16.40 -10.84 15.76
N ASN A 218 -15.17 -10.42 16.05
CA ASN A 218 -14.85 -9.50 17.15
C ASN A 218 -14.89 -8.02 16.75
N ASN A 219 -15.38 -7.68 15.55
CA ASN A 219 -15.48 -6.30 15.04
C ASN A 219 -14.13 -5.56 14.94
N LEU A 220 -13.03 -6.31 14.86
CA LEU A 220 -11.66 -5.79 14.74
C LEU A 220 -11.26 -5.54 13.30
N ALA A 221 -11.80 -6.33 12.37
CA ALA A 221 -11.60 -6.18 10.93
C ALA A 221 -12.93 -6.19 10.20
N ASN A 222 -13.03 -5.46 9.09
CA ASN A 222 -14.13 -5.50 8.14
C ASN A 222 -13.76 -6.25 6.86
N ILE A 223 -12.47 -6.38 6.59
CA ILE A 223 -11.92 -7.05 5.41
C ILE A 223 -10.57 -7.70 5.76
N GLY A 224 -10.36 -8.90 5.24
CA GLY A 224 -9.08 -9.61 5.27
C GLY A 224 -8.37 -9.51 3.92
N VAL A 225 -7.06 -9.28 3.94
CA VAL A 225 -6.22 -9.26 2.74
C VAL A 225 -5.10 -10.27 2.91
N LEU A 226 -5.00 -11.23 2.00
CA LEU A 226 -3.95 -12.24 1.99
C LEU A 226 -2.99 -11.98 0.83
N ILE A 227 -1.74 -11.70 1.14
CA ILE A 227 -0.67 -11.50 0.15
C ILE A 227 0.14 -12.79 0.05
N VAL A 228 0.18 -13.37 -1.15
CA VAL A 228 0.86 -14.65 -1.45
C VAL A 228 1.70 -14.50 -2.72
N PRO A 229 2.78 -15.29 -2.88
CA PRO A 229 3.56 -15.23 -4.10
C PRO A 229 2.79 -15.87 -5.27
N SER A 230 3.06 -15.45 -6.51
CA SER A 230 2.68 -16.22 -7.69
C SER A 230 3.46 -17.54 -7.75
N ALA A 231 2.99 -18.52 -8.53
CA ALA A 231 3.69 -19.80 -8.68
C ALA A 231 5.16 -19.64 -9.11
N SER A 232 5.46 -18.68 -10.00
CA SER A 232 6.85 -18.40 -10.42
C SER A 232 7.71 -17.88 -9.30
N PHE A 233 7.19 -16.94 -8.49
CA PHE A 233 7.93 -16.36 -7.39
C PHE A 233 8.07 -17.36 -6.22
N ALA A 234 7.01 -18.12 -5.93
CA ALA A 234 7.03 -19.20 -4.93
C ALA A 234 8.09 -20.25 -5.26
N LYS A 235 8.22 -20.62 -6.55
CA LYS A 235 9.26 -21.55 -7.01
C LYS A 235 10.66 -21.01 -6.73
N GLN A 236 10.93 -19.74 -7.05
CA GLN A 236 12.21 -19.10 -6.76
C GLN A 236 12.52 -19.12 -5.25
N LEU A 237 11.56 -18.74 -4.41
CA LEU A 237 11.72 -18.75 -2.95
C LEU A 237 11.96 -20.17 -2.42
N CYS A 238 11.28 -21.17 -2.98
CA CYS A 238 11.48 -22.58 -2.68
C CYS A 238 12.90 -23.05 -3.05
N ASP A 239 13.41 -22.64 -4.21
CA ASP A 239 14.75 -23.02 -4.66
C ASP A 239 15.83 -22.46 -3.73
N VAL A 240 15.70 -21.18 -3.32
CA VAL A 240 16.57 -20.58 -2.29
C VAL A 240 16.45 -21.31 -0.95
N GLY A 241 15.22 -21.60 -0.50
CA GLY A 241 14.95 -22.32 0.74
C GLY A 241 15.51 -23.74 0.75
N ARG A 242 15.39 -24.46 -0.37
CA ARG A 242 15.92 -25.81 -0.56
C ARG A 242 17.45 -25.82 -0.52
N SER A 243 18.11 -24.92 -1.23
CA SER A 243 19.58 -24.81 -1.20
C SER A 243 20.10 -24.57 0.22
N ARG A 244 19.52 -23.61 0.95
CA ARG A 244 19.86 -23.33 2.35
C ARG A 244 19.55 -24.51 3.29
N ALA A 245 18.51 -25.30 3.00
CA ALA A 245 18.17 -26.48 3.79
C ALA A 245 19.15 -27.64 3.57
N ILE A 246 19.58 -27.86 2.32
CA ILE A 246 20.60 -28.86 1.95
C ILE A 246 21.94 -28.53 2.63
N GLU A 247 22.38 -27.26 2.59
CA GLU A 247 23.58 -26.80 3.29
C GLU A 247 23.53 -27.08 4.80
N LYS A 248 22.32 -27.03 5.39
CA LYS A 248 22.08 -27.33 6.81
C LYS A 248 21.76 -28.81 7.09
N GLY A 249 21.95 -29.69 6.11
CA GLY A 249 21.76 -31.14 6.25
C GLY A 249 20.30 -31.61 6.35
N LYS A 250 19.32 -30.79 5.97
CA LYS A 250 17.89 -31.18 5.98
C LYS A 250 17.54 -31.92 4.68
N LYS A 251 16.87 -33.08 4.82
CA LYS A 251 16.46 -33.94 3.68
C LYS A 251 15.19 -33.48 2.95
N TYR A 252 14.34 -32.67 3.59
CA TYR A 252 13.02 -32.32 3.05
C TYR A 252 12.72 -30.82 3.23
N TYR A 253 12.18 -30.22 2.18
CA TYR A 253 11.64 -28.86 2.18
C TYR A 253 10.16 -28.94 1.81
N SER A 254 9.28 -28.51 2.71
CA SER A 254 7.84 -28.48 2.44
C SER A 254 7.51 -27.39 1.42
N GLY A 255 6.63 -27.69 0.47
CA GLY A 255 6.22 -26.73 -0.56
C GLY A 255 5.66 -25.43 0.03
N MET A 256 5.93 -24.33 -0.66
CA MET A 256 5.42 -23.01 -0.35
C MET A 256 4.00 -22.84 -0.89
N ILE A 257 3.22 -21.94 -0.28
CA ILE A 257 1.97 -21.50 -0.86
C ILE A 257 2.20 -20.68 -2.14
N ASP A 258 1.25 -20.71 -3.06
CA ASP A 258 1.18 -19.80 -4.20
C ASP A 258 -0.27 -19.39 -4.49
N PHE A 259 -0.43 -18.30 -5.23
CA PHE A 259 -1.73 -17.74 -5.59
C PHE A 259 -2.61 -18.76 -6.35
N GLU A 260 -2.02 -19.54 -7.26
CA GLU A 260 -2.74 -20.52 -8.08
C GLU A 260 -3.32 -21.65 -7.23
N LYS A 261 -2.59 -22.09 -6.20
CA LYS A 261 -3.07 -23.00 -5.17
C LYS A 261 -4.22 -22.38 -4.39
N VAL A 262 -4.05 -21.16 -3.90
CA VAL A 262 -5.12 -20.46 -3.17
C VAL A 262 -6.36 -20.38 -4.03
N LYS A 263 -6.27 -19.86 -5.26
CA LYS A 263 -7.38 -19.74 -6.20
C LYS A 263 -8.07 -21.08 -6.49
N ARG A 264 -7.30 -22.16 -6.66
CA ARG A 264 -7.86 -23.50 -6.92
C ARG A 264 -8.62 -24.05 -5.71
N GLU A 265 -8.12 -23.82 -4.50
CA GLU A 265 -8.73 -24.33 -3.26
C GLU A 265 -9.83 -23.40 -2.73
N TYR A 266 -9.77 -22.12 -3.09
CA TYR A 266 -10.70 -21.08 -2.68
C TYR A 266 -12.16 -21.47 -2.94
N LYS A 267 -12.45 -22.05 -4.11
CA LYS A 267 -13.79 -22.48 -4.50
C LYS A 267 -14.44 -23.50 -3.55
N TYR A 268 -13.66 -24.20 -2.73
CA TYR A 268 -14.15 -25.15 -1.76
C TYR A 268 -14.31 -24.55 -0.36
N VAL A 269 -13.69 -23.39 -0.10
CA VAL A 269 -13.72 -22.75 1.23
C VAL A 269 -14.47 -21.42 1.26
N ALA A 270 -14.73 -20.80 0.11
CA ALA A 270 -15.37 -19.49 0.00
C ALA A 270 -16.70 -19.39 0.74
N SER A 271 -17.50 -20.46 0.74
CA SER A 271 -18.79 -20.49 1.43
C SER A 271 -18.70 -20.39 2.95
N PHE A 272 -17.55 -20.70 3.55
CA PHE A 272 -17.31 -20.55 4.99
C PHE A 272 -16.83 -19.14 5.35
N LEU A 273 -16.41 -18.34 4.36
CA LEU A 273 -15.91 -16.99 4.57
C LEU A 273 -17.08 -15.99 4.52
N ASN A 274 -17.61 -15.62 5.69
CA ASN A 274 -18.63 -14.57 5.78
C ASN A 274 -18.03 -13.15 5.76
N ILE A 275 -16.74 -13.02 6.07
CA ILE A 275 -15.96 -11.78 5.94
C ILE A 275 -15.62 -11.50 4.47
N PRO A 276 -15.63 -10.23 4.02
CA PRO A 276 -14.93 -9.80 2.82
C PRO A 276 -13.44 -10.20 2.83
N VAL A 277 -12.97 -10.82 1.74
CA VAL A 277 -11.57 -11.23 1.59
C VAL A 277 -11.04 -10.86 0.22
N THR A 278 -9.82 -10.33 0.18
CA THR A 278 -9.06 -10.16 -1.05
C THR A 278 -7.75 -10.96 -0.96
N VAL A 279 -7.44 -11.74 -2.00
CA VAL A 279 -6.13 -12.39 -2.13
C VAL A 279 -5.34 -11.70 -3.24
N ILE A 280 -4.09 -11.37 -2.96
CA ILE A 280 -3.18 -10.67 -3.86
C ILE A 280 -2.01 -11.61 -4.18
N GLY A 281 -1.85 -11.94 -5.46
CA GLY A 281 -0.70 -12.66 -5.97
C GLY A 281 0.41 -11.69 -6.33
N VAL A 282 1.59 -11.81 -5.71
CA VAL A 282 2.74 -10.95 -6.00
C VAL A 282 3.79 -11.65 -6.85
N ASN A 283 4.37 -10.92 -7.80
CA ASN A 283 5.43 -11.42 -8.67
C ASN A 283 6.54 -10.37 -8.85
N TYR A 284 7.61 -10.78 -9.50
CA TYR A 284 8.66 -9.87 -9.91
C TYR A 284 8.42 -9.30 -11.32
N GLN A 285 8.73 -8.01 -11.51
CA GLN A 285 8.84 -7.34 -12.80
C GLN A 285 10.24 -6.79 -13.02
#